data_AF-W1VAJ3-F1
#
_entry.id   AF-W1VAJ3-F1
#
_cell.length_a   1.000
_cell.length_b   1.000
_cell.length_c   1.000
_cell.angle_alpha   90.00
_cell.angle_beta   90.00
_cell.angle_gamma   90.00
#
_symmetry.space_group_name_H-M   'P 1'
#
loop_
_entity.id
_entity.type
_entity.pdbx_description
1 polymer ?
#
loop_
_entity_poly.entity_id
_entity_poly.type
_entity_poly.pdbx_seq_one_letter_code
_entity_poly.pdbx_strand_id
1 'polypeptide(L)'
;QVLATMVQQPMAAARAGADTIESAAFSNAVHRAAFEAIEAAGGVSRMQDEVTALTAGGKGLKEIERTAFAHWVEQVRLGATPEIDAALTALAVVTLPVATRRGSQEIDPDALQRYARDVVTSLARMGVNRRLTELRGRQRRMSAEDPGYRELFEEIVGLENKRMQLSQG
;
A
#
# COMPACT_ATOMS: atom_id res chain seq x y z
N GLN A 1 9.22 3.07 2.98
CA GLN A 1 8.40 4.30 2.94
C GLN A 1 6.92 3.96 2.77
N VAL A 2 6.45 3.38 1.66
CA VAL A 2 5.02 2.97 1.53
C VAL A 2 4.51 2.14 2.73
N LEU A 3 5.22 1.07 3.11
CA LEU A 3 4.84 0.26 4.28
C LEU A 3 4.82 1.07 5.59
N ALA A 4 5.76 2.00 5.76
CA ALA A 4 5.77 2.86 6.94
C ALA A 4 4.56 3.81 6.94
N THR A 5 4.21 4.37 5.77
CA THR A 5 2.98 5.15 5.59
C THR A 5 1.73 4.31 5.90
N MET A 6 1.67 3.05 5.45
CA MET A 6 0.55 2.15 5.74
C MET A 6 0.42 1.85 7.24
N VAL A 7 1.54 1.54 7.91
CA VAL A 7 1.56 1.19 9.35
C VAL A 7 1.27 2.41 10.23
N GLN A 8 1.89 3.56 9.92
CA GLN A 8 1.79 4.75 10.77
C GLN A 8 0.57 5.61 10.44
N GLN A 9 0.14 5.64 9.17
CA GLN A 9 -0.87 6.55 8.64
C GLN A 9 -1.85 5.81 7.70
N PRO A 10 -2.55 4.76 8.18
CA PRO A 10 -3.34 3.87 7.33
C PRO A 10 -4.43 4.59 6.55
N MET A 11 -5.09 5.60 7.13
CA MET A 11 -6.11 6.39 6.39
C MET A 11 -5.52 7.17 5.22
N ALA A 12 -4.33 7.77 5.39
CA ALA A 12 -3.66 8.50 4.31
C ALA A 12 -3.22 7.53 3.21
N ALA A 13 -2.72 6.35 3.58
CA ALA A 13 -2.36 5.29 2.66
C ALA A 13 -3.58 4.73 1.90
N ALA A 14 -4.71 4.51 2.59
CA ALA A 14 -5.95 4.04 1.99
C ALA A 14 -6.47 5.04 0.94
N ARG A 15 -6.51 6.33 1.27
CA ARG A 15 -6.86 7.41 0.33
C ARG A 15 -5.91 7.53 -0.85
N ALA A 16 -4.65 7.15 -0.67
CA ALA A 16 -3.66 7.09 -1.74
C ALA A 16 -3.80 5.82 -2.61
N GLY A 17 -4.70 4.88 -2.26
CA GLY A 17 -4.92 3.65 -3.01
C GLY A 17 -3.91 2.54 -2.68
N ALA A 18 -3.33 2.53 -1.48
CA ALA A 18 -2.30 1.55 -1.11
C ALA A 18 -2.76 0.08 -1.25
N ASP A 19 -4.03 -0.21 -1.00
CA ASP A 19 -4.61 -1.56 -1.15
C ASP A 19 -4.71 -2.03 -2.62
N THR A 20 -4.43 -1.17 -3.60
CA THR A 20 -4.39 -1.54 -5.04
C THR A 20 -3.01 -1.96 -5.51
N ILE A 21 -1.99 -1.84 -4.65
CA ILE A 21 -0.63 -2.28 -4.94
C ILE A 21 -0.60 -3.81 -4.88
N GLU A 22 0.04 -4.44 -5.86
CA GLU A 22 0.32 -5.87 -5.80
C GLU A 22 1.57 -6.12 -4.94
N SER A 23 1.58 -7.18 -4.11
CA SER A 23 2.74 -7.51 -3.26
C SER A 23 4.04 -7.65 -4.07
N ALA A 24 3.94 -8.09 -5.33
CA ALA A 24 5.05 -8.17 -6.29
C ALA A 24 5.81 -6.84 -6.53
N ALA A 25 5.20 -5.69 -6.22
CA ALA A 25 5.84 -4.38 -6.29
C ALA A 25 7.02 -4.26 -5.32
N PHE A 26 6.96 -4.94 -4.17
CA PHE A 26 8.03 -4.96 -3.17
C PHE A 26 9.13 -5.95 -3.56
N SER A 27 10.34 -5.48 -3.84
CA SER A 27 11.47 -6.35 -4.19
C SER A 27 12.07 -7.07 -2.98
N ASN A 28 12.10 -6.42 -1.81
CA ASN A 28 12.58 -7.03 -0.57
C ASN A 28 11.55 -8.02 -0.02
N ALA A 29 11.97 -9.25 0.27
CA ALA A 29 11.08 -10.33 0.71
C ALA A 29 10.39 -10.04 2.06
N VAL A 30 11.11 -9.46 3.02
CA VAL A 30 10.53 -9.08 4.33
C VAL A 30 9.48 -7.98 4.16
N HIS A 31 9.75 -6.99 3.31
CA HIS A 31 8.76 -5.94 2.99
C HIS A 31 7.53 -6.52 2.30
N ARG A 32 7.72 -7.45 1.36
CA ARG A 32 6.62 -8.14 0.68
C ARG A 32 5.76 -8.91 1.68
N ALA A 33 6.36 -9.71 2.54
CA ALA A 33 5.66 -10.48 3.56
C ALA A 33 4.95 -9.57 4.59
N ALA A 34 5.54 -8.42 4.93
CA ALA A 34 4.87 -7.42 5.77
C ALA A 34 3.65 -6.79 5.07
N PHE A 35 3.73 -6.55 3.76
CA PHE A 35 2.57 -6.11 2.97
C PHE A 35 1.48 -7.19 2.92
N GLU A 36 1.85 -8.44 2.66
CA GLU A 36 0.93 -9.58 2.62
C GLU A 36 0.24 -9.82 3.97
N ALA A 37 0.92 -9.57 5.10
CA ALA A 37 0.29 -9.58 6.42
C ALA A 37 -0.77 -8.47 6.57
N ILE A 38 -0.51 -7.27 6.03
CA ILE A 38 -1.49 -6.19 6.00
C ILE A 38 -2.68 -6.54 5.09
N GLU A 39 -2.43 -7.12 3.91
CA GLU A 39 -3.50 -7.60 3.01
C GLU A 39 -4.36 -8.68 3.67
N ALA A 40 -3.74 -9.64 4.34
CA ALA A 40 -4.45 -10.71 5.05
C ALA A 40 -5.35 -10.20 6.18
N ALA A 41 -5.00 -9.04 6.77
CA ALA A 41 -5.82 -8.35 7.76
C ALA A 41 -6.94 -7.47 7.15
N GLY A 42 -7.11 -7.49 5.83
CA GLY A 42 -8.10 -6.70 5.10
C GLY A 42 -7.59 -5.36 4.57
N GLY A 43 -6.27 -5.17 4.50
CA GLY A 43 -5.66 -3.95 3.97
C GLY A 43 -5.78 -2.76 4.92
N VAL A 44 -5.37 -1.58 4.45
CA VAL A 44 -5.49 -0.33 5.23
C VAL A 44 -6.92 0.24 5.20
N SER A 45 -7.73 -0.11 4.20
CA SER A 45 -9.14 0.27 4.11
C SER A 45 -9.99 -0.31 5.23
N ARG A 46 -9.62 -1.46 5.80
CA ARG A 46 -10.27 -2.05 6.98
C ARG A 46 -10.37 -1.07 8.15
N MET A 47 -9.41 -0.17 8.31
CA MET A 47 -9.46 0.87 9.35
C MET A 47 -10.68 1.80 9.18
N GLN A 48 -11.05 2.14 7.94
CA GLN A 48 -12.21 2.98 7.66
C GLN A 48 -13.54 2.26 7.95
N ASP A 49 -13.59 0.95 7.71
CA ASP A 49 -14.74 0.13 8.09
C ASP A 49 -14.92 0.09 9.61
N GLU A 50 -13.83 -0.07 10.36
CA GLU A 50 -13.84 -0.04 11.84
C GLU A 50 -14.30 1.33 12.38
N VAL A 51 -13.82 2.44 11.80
CA VAL A 51 -14.29 3.79 12.17
C VAL A 51 -15.79 3.93 11.92
N THR A 52 -16.27 3.47 10.77
CA THR A 52 -17.70 3.50 10.42
C THR A 52 -18.53 2.69 11.42
N ALA A 53 -18.09 1.47 11.77
CA ALA A 53 -18.78 0.60 12.72
C ALA A 53 -18.84 1.21 14.13
N LEU A 54 -17.75 1.81 14.60
CA LEU A 54 -17.64 2.41 15.94
C LEU A 54 -18.38 3.74 16.08
N THR A 55 -18.59 4.47 14.97
CA THR A 55 -19.32 5.75 14.95
C THR A 55 -20.77 5.59 15.38
N ALA A 56 -21.38 4.42 15.18
CA ALA A 56 -22.73 4.11 15.64
C ALA A 56 -22.88 4.18 17.18
N GLY A 57 -21.78 4.14 17.94
CA GLY A 57 -21.77 4.11 19.41
C GLY A 57 -21.74 5.47 20.13
N GLY A 58 -21.83 6.60 19.41
CA GLY A 58 -21.92 7.94 20.02
C GLY A 58 -20.64 8.45 20.70
N LYS A 59 -19.51 7.77 20.50
CA LYS A 59 -18.19 8.20 21.00
C LYS A 59 -17.63 9.38 20.19
N GLY A 60 -16.68 10.12 20.79
CA GLY A 60 -15.97 11.18 20.07
C GLY A 60 -15.03 10.60 18.99
N LEU A 61 -14.90 11.30 17.86
CA LEU A 61 -14.14 10.84 16.68
C LEU A 61 -12.71 10.37 17.01
N LYS A 62 -11.98 11.10 17.86
CA LYS A 62 -10.60 10.72 18.25
C LYS A 62 -10.53 9.39 19.00
N GLU A 63 -11.53 9.08 19.83
CA GLU A 63 -11.56 7.81 20.56
C GLU A 63 -11.89 6.66 19.60
N ILE A 64 -12.80 6.91 18.65
CA ILE A 64 -13.14 5.97 17.59
C ILE A 64 -11.91 5.65 16.74
N GLU A 65 -11.21 6.66 16.23
CA GLU A 65 -10.01 6.49 15.40
C GLU A 65 -8.93 5.70 16.14
N ARG A 66 -8.68 6.02 17.42
CA ARG A 66 -7.71 5.29 18.24
C ARG A 66 -8.09 3.83 18.42
N THR A 67 -9.38 3.55 18.66
CA THR A 67 -9.87 2.19 18.88
C THR A 67 -9.82 1.37 17.58
N ALA A 68 -10.27 1.96 16.47
CA ALA A 68 -10.18 1.37 15.13
C ALA A 68 -8.73 1.05 14.74
N PHE A 69 -7.80 1.97 15.01
CA PHE A 69 -6.38 1.75 14.76
C PHE A 69 -5.83 0.59 15.59
N ALA A 70 -6.15 0.52 16.89
CA ALA A 70 -5.70 -0.57 17.76
C ALA A 70 -6.23 -1.93 17.29
N HIS A 71 -7.51 -2.02 16.92
CA HIS A 71 -8.09 -3.25 16.37
C HIS A 71 -7.42 -3.66 15.06
N TRP A 72 -7.20 -2.71 14.14
CA TRP A 72 -6.53 -2.98 12.87
C TRP A 72 -5.09 -3.49 13.08
N VAL A 73 -4.31 -2.85 13.97
CA VAL A 73 -2.95 -3.31 14.29
C VAL A 73 -2.96 -4.73 14.86
N GLU A 74 -3.92 -5.06 15.73
CA GLU A 74 -4.07 -6.41 16.27
C GLU A 74 -4.33 -7.42 15.15
N GLN A 75 -5.23 -7.12 14.20
CA GLN A 75 -5.50 -8.01 13.06
C GLN A 75 -4.27 -8.23 12.18
N VAL A 76 -3.50 -7.18 11.90
CA VAL A 76 -2.24 -7.29 11.14
C VAL A 76 -1.23 -8.17 11.88
N ARG A 77 -1.15 -8.06 13.21
CA ARG A 77 -0.21 -8.83 14.04
C ARG A 77 -0.60 -10.29 14.21
N LEU A 78 -1.89 -10.62 14.28
CA LEU A 78 -2.37 -12.01 14.42
C LEU A 78 -1.89 -12.93 13.29
N GLY A 79 -1.71 -12.40 12.08
CA GLY A 79 -1.21 -13.13 10.92
C GLY A 79 0.32 -13.10 10.75
N ALA A 80 1.05 -12.35 11.58
CA ALA A 80 2.47 -12.12 11.38
C ALA A 80 3.35 -13.17 12.08
N THR A 81 4.38 -13.65 11.38
CA THR A 81 5.46 -14.41 12.03
C THR A 81 6.30 -13.46 12.91
N PRO A 82 7.12 -13.96 13.85
CA PRO A 82 7.95 -13.09 14.70
C PRO A 82 8.88 -12.15 13.92
N GLU A 83 9.41 -12.60 12.78
CA GLU A 83 10.24 -11.77 11.90
C GLU A 83 9.43 -10.62 11.29
N ILE A 84 8.20 -10.88 10.87
CA ILE A 84 7.31 -9.88 10.30
C ILE A 84 6.80 -8.91 11.36
N ASP A 85 6.51 -9.38 12.57
CA ASP A 85 6.13 -8.50 13.69
C ASP A 85 7.26 -7.53 14.07
N ALA A 86 8.51 -8.00 14.06
CA ALA A 86 9.68 -7.14 14.26
C ALA A 86 9.83 -6.09 13.15
N ALA A 87 9.60 -6.48 11.89
CA ALA A 87 9.62 -5.55 10.76
C ALA A 87 8.50 -4.49 10.85
N LEU A 88 7.27 -4.89 11.20
CA LEU A 88 6.14 -3.98 11.43
C LEU A 88 6.43 -3.01 12.58
N THR A 89 7.05 -3.50 13.65
CA THR A 89 7.48 -2.67 14.79
C THR A 89 8.53 -1.64 14.38
N ALA A 90 9.52 -2.02 13.57
CA ALA A 90 10.50 -1.08 13.04
C ALA A 90 9.87 -0.04 12.10
N LEU A 91 8.90 -0.46 11.28
CA LEU A 91 8.14 0.43 10.39
C LEU A 91 7.26 1.43 11.15
N ALA A 92 6.79 1.10 12.36
CA ALA A 92 5.95 1.97 13.16
C ALA A 92 6.69 3.22 13.69
N VAL A 93 8.02 3.19 13.72
CA VAL A 93 8.84 4.27 14.32
C VAL A 93 9.76 4.97 13.34
N VAL A 94 9.87 4.50 12.10
CA VAL A 94 10.73 5.15 11.11
C VAL A 94 10.22 6.55 10.78
N THR A 95 11.12 7.52 10.71
CA THR A 95 10.71 8.91 10.40
C THR A 95 10.19 9.01 8.97
N LEU A 96 8.94 9.45 8.83
CA LEU A 96 8.38 9.83 7.53
C LEU A 96 8.86 11.25 7.18
N PRO A 97 9.38 11.50 5.96
CA PRO A 97 9.81 12.82 5.52
C PRO A 97 8.61 13.70 5.14
N VAL A 98 7.72 13.95 6.10
CA VAL A 98 6.51 14.75 5.95
C VAL A 98 6.68 16.06 6.72
N ALA A 99 6.26 17.16 6.11
CA ALA A 99 6.32 18.46 6.76
C ALA A 99 5.38 18.52 7.98
N THR A 100 5.81 19.19 9.04
CA THR A 100 4.97 19.55 10.17
C THR A 100 4.34 20.92 9.95
N ARG A 101 3.23 21.22 10.63
CA ARG A 101 2.64 22.57 10.56
C ARG A 101 3.61 23.58 11.17
N ARG A 102 3.68 24.76 10.55
CA ARG A 102 4.56 25.85 10.98
C ARG A 102 4.40 26.14 12.47
N GLY A 103 5.49 26.07 13.23
CA GLY A 103 5.49 26.32 14.67
C GLY A 103 4.96 25.18 15.54
N SER A 104 4.77 23.97 15.00
CA SER A 104 4.31 22.79 15.74
C SER A 104 5.09 21.53 15.37
N GLN A 105 4.98 20.50 16.22
CA GLN A 105 5.45 19.15 15.92
C GLN A 105 4.38 18.28 15.23
N GLU A 106 3.17 18.80 15.04
CA GLU A 106 2.09 18.04 14.41
C GLU A 106 2.29 17.99 12.89
N ILE A 107 2.09 16.81 12.31
CA ILE A 107 2.15 16.58 10.86
C ILE A 107 1.08 17.45 10.18
N ASP A 108 1.48 18.12 9.09
CA ASP A 108 0.54 18.82 8.21
C ASP A 108 -0.29 17.78 7.43
N PRO A 109 -1.62 17.73 7.60
CA PRO A 109 -2.48 16.76 6.91
C PRO A 109 -2.38 16.83 5.38
N ASP A 110 -2.22 18.01 4.81
CA ASP A 110 -2.14 18.19 3.36
C ASP A 110 -0.77 17.70 2.84
N ALA A 111 0.29 17.95 3.61
CA ALA A 111 1.61 17.42 3.30
C ALA A 111 1.64 15.89 3.40
N LEU A 112 0.97 15.32 4.41
CA LEU A 112 0.85 13.88 4.57
C LEU A 112 0.08 13.25 3.41
N GLN A 113 -1.04 13.84 2.99
CA GLN A 113 -1.86 13.30 1.91
C GLN A 113 -1.11 13.32 0.57
N ARG A 114 -0.37 14.40 0.28
CA ARG A 114 0.51 14.47 -0.90
C ARG A 114 1.62 13.45 -0.83
N TYR A 115 2.33 13.38 0.30
CA TYR A 115 3.40 12.42 0.50
C TYR A 115 2.92 10.98 0.31
N ALA A 116 1.79 10.60 0.91
CA ALA A 116 1.21 9.27 0.79
C ALA A 116 0.88 8.93 -0.67
N ARG A 117 0.26 9.86 -1.41
CA ARG A 117 0.00 9.70 -2.85
C ARG A 117 1.30 9.49 -3.62
N ASP A 118 2.30 10.35 -3.42
CA ASP A 118 3.55 10.30 -4.16
C ASP A 118 4.28 8.96 -3.97
N VAL A 119 4.41 8.49 -2.73
CA VAL A 119 5.11 7.23 -2.46
C VAL A 119 4.35 6.01 -2.96
N VAL A 120 3.01 5.99 -2.83
CA VAL A 120 2.16 4.89 -3.31
C VAL A 120 2.17 4.82 -4.83
N THR A 121 1.94 5.94 -5.52
CA THR A 121 1.96 6.03 -6.98
C THR A 121 3.34 5.66 -7.54
N SER A 122 4.42 6.11 -6.88
CA SER A 122 5.79 5.77 -7.28
C SER A 122 6.04 4.26 -7.18
N LEU A 123 5.67 3.62 -6.08
CA LEU A 123 5.85 2.17 -5.92
C LEU A 123 4.98 1.38 -6.91
N ALA A 124 3.71 1.76 -7.09
CA ALA A 124 2.82 1.12 -8.05
C ALA A 124 3.39 1.20 -9.47
N ARG A 125 3.90 2.37 -9.88
CA ARG A 125 4.55 2.58 -11.17
C ARG A 125 5.80 1.71 -11.32
N MET A 126 6.63 1.61 -10.28
CA MET A 126 7.82 0.75 -10.31
C MET A 126 7.46 -0.72 -10.48
N GLY A 127 6.41 -1.19 -9.79
CA GLY A 127 5.88 -2.55 -9.94
C GLY A 127 5.40 -2.83 -11.36
N VAL A 128 4.58 -1.95 -11.92
CA VAL A 128 4.09 -2.07 -13.30
C VAL A 128 5.24 -2.07 -14.31
N ASN A 129 6.21 -1.17 -14.18
CA ASN A 129 7.36 -1.10 -15.09
C ASN A 129 8.22 -2.36 -15.04
N ARG A 130 8.43 -2.94 -13.85
CA ARG A 130 9.16 -4.19 -13.68
C ARG A 130 8.43 -5.34 -14.38
N ARG A 131 7.12 -5.48 -14.13
CA ARG A 131 6.30 -6.53 -14.74
C ARG A 131 6.25 -6.41 -16.26
N LEU A 132 6.09 -5.19 -16.80
CA LEU A 132 6.17 -4.93 -18.24
C LEU A 132 7.52 -5.34 -18.83
N THR A 133 8.62 -5.07 -18.12
CA THR A 133 9.97 -5.45 -18.56
C THR A 133 10.12 -6.97 -18.63
N GLU A 134 9.64 -7.69 -17.61
CA GLU A 134 9.63 -9.16 -17.57
C GLU A 134 8.79 -9.76 -18.70
N LEU A 135 7.55 -9.32 -18.86
CA LEU A 135 6.63 -9.82 -19.87
C LEU A 135 7.12 -9.54 -21.29
N ARG A 136 7.63 -8.34 -21.57
CA ARG A 136 8.26 -8.03 -22.87
C ARG A 136 9.49 -8.87 -23.14
N GLY A 137 10.28 -9.15 -22.10
CA GLY A 137 11.40 -10.08 -22.20
C GLY A 137 10.93 -11.48 -22.64
N ARG A 138 9.85 -11.99 -22.04
CA ARG A 138 9.24 -13.27 -22.41
C ARG A 138 8.65 -13.23 -23.83
N GLN A 139 7.91 -12.17 -24.17
CA GLN A 139 7.29 -11.98 -25.48
C GLN A 139 8.29 -12.09 -26.62
N ARG A 140 9.47 -11.46 -26.49
CA ARG A 140 10.52 -11.48 -27.52
C ARG A 140 11.06 -12.88 -27.86
N ARG A 141 10.81 -13.87 -27.00
CA ARG A 141 11.23 -15.27 -27.18
C ARG A 141 10.09 -16.20 -27.60
N MET A 142 8.85 -15.69 -27.72
CA MET A 142 7.68 -16.45 -28.13
C MET A 142 7.36 -16.19 -29.61
N SER A 143 6.85 -17.21 -30.30
CA SER A 143 6.15 -17.06 -31.57
C SER A 143 4.70 -16.62 -31.32
N ALA A 144 4.08 -15.97 -32.30
CA ALA A 144 2.68 -15.52 -32.20
C ALA A 144 1.70 -16.69 -32.16
N GLU A 145 2.12 -17.85 -32.66
CA GLU A 145 1.38 -19.11 -32.68
C GLU A 145 1.53 -19.90 -31.36
N ASP A 146 2.46 -19.51 -30.49
CA ASP A 146 2.69 -20.20 -29.22
C ASP A 146 1.43 -20.12 -28.33
N PRO A 147 1.02 -21.24 -27.70
CA PRO A 147 0.02 -21.23 -26.65
C PRO A 147 0.41 -20.22 -25.54
N GLY A 148 -0.53 -19.35 -25.17
CA GLY A 148 -0.31 -18.30 -24.15
C GLY A 148 0.26 -16.97 -24.67
N TYR A 149 0.59 -16.84 -25.96
CA TYR A 149 1.02 -15.55 -26.54
C TYR A 149 -0.07 -14.48 -26.36
N ARG A 150 -1.33 -14.83 -26.63
CA ARG A 150 -2.47 -13.91 -26.50
C ARG A 150 -2.67 -13.42 -25.07
N GLU A 151 -2.66 -14.33 -24.09
CA GLU A 151 -2.82 -13.99 -22.66
C GLU A 151 -1.70 -13.05 -22.20
N LEU A 152 -0.45 -13.33 -22.58
CA LEU A 152 0.67 -12.45 -22.30
C LEU A 152 0.48 -11.05 -22.92
N PHE A 153 -0.01 -11.00 -24.16
CA PHE A 153 -0.23 -9.74 -24.85
C PHE A 153 -1.32 -8.90 -24.17
N GLU A 154 -2.42 -9.54 -23.79
CA GLU A 154 -3.52 -8.93 -23.04
C GLU A 154 -3.03 -8.39 -21.68
N GLU A 155 -2.18 -9.15 -20.96
CA GLU A 155 -1.56 -8.70 -19.71
C GLU A 155 -0.66 -7.45 -19.91
N ILE A 156 0.16 -7.43 -20.98
CA ILE A 156 0.99 -6.27 -21.32
C ILE A 156 0.12 -5.04 -21.59
N VAL A 157 -0.94 -5.17 -22.39
CA VAL A 157 -1.85 -4.06 -22.70
C VAL A 157 -2.55 -3.54 -21.43
N GLY A 158 -3.01 -4.44 -20.56
CA GLY A 158 -3.61 -4.08 -19.27
C GLY A 158 -2.65 -3.28 -18.39
N LEU A 159 -1.39 -3.71 -18.29
CA LEU A 159 -0.36 -3.01 -17.52
C LEU A 159 0.05 -1.68 -18.14
N GLU A 160 0.06 -1.55 -19.47
CA GLU A 160 0.29 -0.28 -20.15
C GLU A 160 -0.82 0.74 -19.83
N ASN A 161 -2.08 0.31 -19.84
CA ASN A 161 -3.21 1.16 -19.44
C ASN A 161 -3.09 1.58 -17.97
N LYS A 162 -2.77 0.64 -17.06
CA LYS A 162 -2.53 0.94 -15.64
C LYS A 162 -1.40 1.96 -15.46
N ARG A 163 -0.30 1.83 -16.23
CA ARG A 163 0.83 2.78 -16.22
C ARG A 163 0.42 4.20 -16.66
N MET A 164 -0.43 4.31 -17.69
CA MET A 164 -0.92 5.60 -18.15
C MET A 164 -1.82 6.26 -17.10
N GLN A 165 -2.72 5.51 -16.48
CA GLN A 165 -3.59 6.01 -15.39
C GLN A 165 -2.76 6.54 -14.22
N LEU A 166 -1.73 5.81 -13.79
CA LEU A 166 -0.80 6.23 -12.74
C LEU A 166 0.04 7.47 -13.11
N SER A 167 0.05 7.90 -14.37
CA SER A 167 0.76 9.10 -14.85
C SER A 167 -0.11 10.34 -14.95
N GLN A 168 -1.43 10.17 -14.87
CA GLN A 168 -2.39 11.27 -14.93
C GLN A 168 -2.94 11.66 -13.55
N GLY A 169 -2.69 10.84 -12.52
CA GLY A 169 -3.05 11.10 -11.12
C GLY A 169 -1.85 11.47 -10.28
#